data_AF-A0A6V7LNP1-F1
#
_entry.id   AF-A0A6V7LNP1-F1
#
_cell.length_a   1.000
_cell.length_b   1.000
_cell.length_c   1.000
_cell.angle_alpha   90.00
_cell.angle_beta   90.00
_cell.angle_gamma   90.00
#
_symmetry.space_group_name_H-M   'P 1'
#
loop_
_entity.id
_entity.type
_entity.pdbx_description
1 polymer ?
#
loop_
_entity_poly.entity_id
_entity_poly.type
_entity_poly.pdbx_seq_one_letter_code
_entity_poly.pdbx_strand_id
1 'polypeptide(L)'
;YGHDEENPDDAQEVLDDMLNRNLTRDFVDVLKVTLVGGSTSDASPPDSTMDHDASGMAVDQTGPTTAVRGNSVVADVVSELGAFVLRHPSTSHSIVLCVLGALSWNDSNASLKATMLTGPMVRALVADGSLNADMAAHIMVAVLQGLQLHGQHEANQGSLITLGAQVYECLRPKFPSIIQVMQQIPGVNPADLQRFDEKMATVSSKGNKVEKGKKELFKKITNQ
;
A
#
# COMPACT_ATOMS: atom_id res chain seq x y z
N TYR A 1 1.51 42.02 -24.82
CA TYR A 1 0.45 41.16 -25.35
C TYR A 1 1.04 40.47 -26.56
N GLY A 2 1.62 39.28 -26.48
CA GLY A 2 1.19 38.11 -25.69
C GLY A 2 0.70 37.10 -26.72
N HIS A 3 1.60 36.26 -27.20
CA HIS A 3 1.26 35.05 -27.94
C HIS A 3 2.24 33.98 -27.48
N ASP A 4 1.92 33.38 -26.34
CA ASP A 4 2.39 32.05 -26.03
C ASP A 4 1.64 31.13 -27.02
N GLU A 5 2.22 30.90 -28.20
CA GLU A 5 1.85 29.73 -28.98
C GLU A 5 2.30 28.53 -28.12
N GLU A 6 1.34 27.78 -27.57
CA GLU A 6 1.61 26.51 -26.90
C GLU A 6 2.51 25.68 -27.80
N ASN A 7 3.75 25.48 -27.37
CA ASN A 7 4.74 24.77 -28.15
C ASN A 7 4.24 23.30 -28.25
N PRO A 8 4.02 22.74 -29.46
CA PRO A 8 3.42 21.42 -29.61
C PRO A 8 4.20 20.31 -28.90
N ASP A 9 5.49 20.52 -28.65
CA ASP A 9 6.35 19.62 -27.87
C ASP A 9 5.96 19.58 -26.38
N ASP A 10 5.54 20.71 -25.78
CA ASP A 10 5.12 20.77 -24.37
C ASP A 10 3.81 20.00 -24.17
N ALA A 11 2.88 20.09 -25.14
CA ALA A 11 1.63 19.33 -25.10
C ALA A 11 1.87 17.82 -25.23
N GLN A 12 2.82 17.40 -26.07
CA GLN A 12 3.18 16.00 -26.22
C GLN A 12 3.83 15.44 -24.94
N GLU A 13 4.72 16.20 -24.30
CA GLU A 13 5.35 15.79 -23.03
C GLU A 13 4.31 15.60 -21.91
N VAL A 14 3.34 16.51 -21.80
CA VAL A 14 2.24 16.38 -20.84
C VAL A 14 1.40 15.14 -21.12
N LEU A 15 1.09 14.86 -22.38
CA LEU A 15 0.32 13.66 -22.76
C LEU A 15 1.07 12.37 -22.41
N ASP A 16 2.37 12.32 -22.67
CA ASP A 16 3.20 11.16 -22.37
C ASP A 16 3.33 10.92 -20.86
N ASP A 17 3.49 11.98 -20.05
CA ASP A 17 3.49 11.87 -18.58
C ASP A 17 2.12 11.40 -18.05
N MET A 18 1.01 11.93 -18.57
CA MET A 18 -0.34 11.50 -18.20
C MET A 18 -0.57 10.02 -18.54
N LEU A 19 -0.17 9.58 -19.73
CA LEU A 19 -0.30 8.19 -20.17
C LEU A 19 0.52 7.26 -19.26
N ASN A 20 1.77 7.62 -18.98
CA ASN A 20 2.66 6.83 -18.13
C ASN A 20 2.12 6.69 -16.70
N ARG A 21 1.59 7.77 -16.11
CA ARG A 21 0.93 7.74 -14.80
C ARG A 21 -0.30 6.85 -14.78
N ASN A 22 -1.15 6.92 -15.80
CA ASN A 22 -2.35 6.08 -15.86
C ASN A 22 -1.97 4.61 -16.02
N LEU A 23 -1.06 4.29 -16.94
CA LEU A 23 -0.58 2.93 -17.15
C LEU A 23 0.02 2.32 -15.88
N THR A 24 0.87 3.07 -15.18
CA THR A 24 1.50 2.59 -13.94
C THR A 24 0.50 2.39 -12.81
N ARG A 25 -0.50 3.27 -12.65
CA ARG A 25 -1.59 3.08 -11.68
C ARG A 25 -2.42 1.85 -11.97
N ASP A 26 -2.83 1.66 -13.23
CA ASP A 26 -3.62 0.51 -13.66
C ASP A 26 -2.84 -0.79 -13.45
N PHE A 27 -1.53 -0.79 -13.71
CA PHE A 27 -0.68 -1.94 -13.43
C PHE A 27 -0.62 -2.27 -11.93
N VAL A 28 -0.56 -1.27 -11.05
CA VAL A 28 -0.63 -1.48 -9.59
C VAL A 28 -1.99 -2.06 -9.18
N ASP A 29 -3.09 -1.68 -9.84
CA ASP A 29 -4.40 -2.30 -9.60
C ASP A 29 -4.46 -3.77 -10.06
N VAL A 30 -3.83 -4.11 -11.18
CA VAL A 30 -3.67 -5.52 -11.60
C VAL A 30 -2.90 -6.32 -10.54
N LEU A 31 -1.81 -5.75 -10.00
CA LEU A 31 -1.08 -6.37 -8.90
C LEU A 31 -1.93 -6.48 -7.63
N LYS A 32 -2.79 -5.51 -7.34
CA LYS A 32 -3.74 -5.59 -6.23
C LYS A 32 -4.69 -6.78 -6.40
N VAL A 33 -5.37 -6.88 -7.53
CA VAL A 33 -6.29 -8.00 -7.79
C VAL A 33 -5.55 -9.33 -7.72
N THR A 34 -4.33 -9.40 -8.25
CA THR A 34 -3.50 -10.61 -8.22
C THR A 34 -3.09 -11.00 -6.80
N LEU A 35 -2.57 -10.06 -6.02
CA LEU A 35 -1.97 -10.33 -4.72
C LEU A 35 -2.98 -10.47 -3.59
N VAL A 36 -4.05 -9.68 -3.59
CA VAL A 36 -4.98 -9.59 -2.47
C VAL A 36 -6.44 -9.83 -2.87
N GLY A 37 -6.70 -10.00 -4.18
CA GLY A 37 -8.04 -10.21 -4.72
C GLY A 37 -8.76 -8.89 -5.05
N GLY A 38 -9.90 -9.03 -5.72
CA GLY A 38 -10.86 -7.95 -5.94
C GLY A 38 -12.16 -8.21 -5.18
N SER A 39 -12.92 -7.16 -4.90
CA SER A 39 -14.34 -7.31 -4.56
C SER A 39 -15.04 -7.85 -5.80
N THR A 40 -15.68 -9.01 -5.72
CA THR A 40 -16.43 -9.62 -6.84
C THR A 40 -17.63 -8.80 -7.33
N SER A 41 -17.88 -7.63 -6.72
CA SER A 41 -18.99 -6.74 -7.03
C SER A 41 -18.93 -6.09 -8.41
N ASP A 42 -17.76 -6.00 -9.06
CA ASP A 42 -17.62 -5.45 -10.42
C ASP A 42 -17.81 -6.49 -11.54
N ALA A 43 -17.91 -7.78 -11.20
CA ALA A 43 -18.08 -8.86 -12.17
C ALA A 43 -19.56 -9.22 -12.42
N SER A 44 -20.49 -8.58 -11.73
CA SER A 44 -21.92 -8.74 -12.01
C SER A 44 -22.22 -8.02 -13.33
N PRO A 45 -22.80 -8.68 -14.35
CA PRO A 45 -23.31 -7.96 -15.51
C PRO A 45 -24.31 -6.90 -15.01
N PRO A 46 -24.40 -5.72 -15.65
CA PRO A 46 -25.40 -4.73 -15.28
C PRO A 46 -26.77 -5.40 -15.40
N ASP A 47 -27.41 -5.62 -14.25
CA ASP A 47 -28.77 -6.14 -14.22
C ASP A 47 -29.61 -5.16 -15.03
N SER A 48 -30.12 -5.65 -16.16
CA SER A 48 -30.88 -4.87 -17.10
C SER A 48 -32.28 -4.72 -16.52
N THR A 49 -32.43 -3.90 -15.48
CA THR A 49 -33.74 -3.51 -14.98
C THR A 49 -34.34 -2.54 -16.00
N MET A 50 -35.01 -3.11 -17.00
CA MET A 50 -36.02 -2.39 -17.76
C MET A 50 -37.08 -1.91 -16.77
N ASP A 51 -37.26 -0.60 -16.69
CA ASP A 51 -38.41 0.03 -16.04
C ASP A 51 -39.70 -0.55 -16.63
N HIS A 52 -40.47 -1.27 -15.81
CA HIS A 52 -41.88 -1.49 -16.08
C HIS A 52 -42.70 -0.87 -14.94
N ASP A 53 -43.27 0.27 -15.26
CA ASP A 53 -44.31 0.94 -14.49
C ASP A 53 -45.55 0.02 -14.41
N ALA A 54 -45.99 -0.31 -13.20
CA ALA A 54 -47.30 -0.90 -12.91
C ALA A 54 -47.61 -0.85 -11.39
N SER A 55 -48.26 0.24 -10.99
CA SER A 55 -49.26 0.35 -9.92
C SER A 55 -49.48 -0.83 -8.94
N GLY A 56 -49.34 -0.55 -7.64
CA GLY A 56 -50.33 -0.95 -6.62
C GLY A 56 -49.95 -2.09 -5.66
N MET A 57 -50.16 -1.78 -4.37
CA MET A 57 -50.37 -2.66 -3.21
C MET A 57 -49.14 -3.08 -2.38
N ALA A 58 -49.21 -2.66 -1.12
CA ALA A 58 -48.30 -3.00 -0.03
C ALA A 58 -48.28 -4.50 0.26
N VAL A 59 -47.07 -5.06 0.46
CA VAL A 59 -46.86 -6.29 1.24
C VAL A 59 -45.55 -6.13 2.02
N ASP A 60 -45.67 -6.18 3.33
CA ASP A 60 -44.61 -6.33 4.32
C ASP A 60 -43.82 -7.63 4.03
N GLN A 61 -42.52 -7.53 3.73
CA GLN A 61 -41.64 -8.69 3.60
C GLN A 61 -40.27 -8.41 4.21
N THR A 62 -40.02 -9.13 5.30
CA THR A 62 -38.76 -9.30 6.01
C THR A 62 -37.71 -9.98 5.11
N GLY A 63 -36.86 -9.18 4.46
CA GLY A 63 -35.68 -9.63 3.72
C GLY A 63 -34.39 -9.05 4.31
N PRO A 64 -33.26 -9.78 4.30
CA PRO A 64 -32.04 -9.36 4.96
C PRO A 64 -31.53 -8.08 4.31
N THR A 65 -31.29 -7.08 5.15
CA THR A 65 -30.67 -5.82 4.79
C THR A 65 -29.35 -6.10 4.06
N THR A 66 -29.38 -6.01 2.73
CA THR A 66 -28.17 -5.89 1.91
C THR A 66 -27.54 -4.57 2.29
N ALA A 67 -26.66 -4.67 3.28
CA ALA A 67 -25.81 -3.59 3.69
C ALA A 67 -24.99 -3.19 2.47
N VAL A 68 -25.37 -2.07 1.85
CA VAL A 68 -24.49 -1.24 1.05
C VAL A 68 -23.36 -0.81 1.99
N ARG A 69 -22.37 -1.69 2.16
CA ARG A 69 -21.08 -1.37 2.75
C ARG A 69 -20.11 -1.22 1.60
N GLY A 70 -20.17 -0.04 0.98
CA GLY A 70 -18.99 0.55 0.38
C GLY A 70 -17.93 0.64 1.47
N ASN A 71 -17.03 -0.32 1.48
CA ASN A 71 -15.70 -0.22 2.04
C ASN A 71 -14.87 -1.23 1.25
N SER A 72 -13.98 -0.72 0.40
CA SER A 72 -12.81 -1.47 -0.08
C SER A 72 -12.13 -2.04 1.16
N VAL A 73 -12.43 -3.29 1.50
CA VAL A 73 -11.71 -4.02 2.53
C VAL A 73 -10.29 -4.11 2.01
N VAL A 74 -9.39 -3.33 2.62
CA VAL A 74 -7.96 -3.54 2.48
C VAL A 74 -7.74 -4.97 2.92
N ALA A 75 -7.55 -5.88 1.97
CA ALA A 75 -7.29 -7.26 2.30
C ALA A 75 -5.93 -7.29 3.01
N ASP A 76 -5.98 -7.46 4.33
CA ASP A 76 -4.81 -7.51 5.22
C ASP A 76 -3.97 -8.79 4.98
N VAL A 77 -4.36 -9.64 4.03
CA VAL A 77 -3.78 -10.95 3.77
C VAL A 77 -3.68 -11.17 2.25
N VAL A 78 -2.59 -11.80 1.83
CA VAL A 78 -2.37 -12.21 0.44
C VAL A 78 -3.32 -13.36 0.09
N SER A 79 -3.92 -13.33 -1.11
CA SER A 79 -4.80 -14.37 -1.63
C SER A 79 -4.01 -15.66 -1.94
N GLU A 80 -4.72 -16.76 -2.26
CA GLU A 80 -4.04 -18.00 -2.69
C GLU A 80 -3.23 -17.79 -3.98
N LEU A 81 -3.81 -17.09 -4.96
CA LEU A 81 -3.11 -16.69 -6.19
C LEU A 81 -1.90 -15.81 -5.86
N GLY A 82 -2.08 -14.82 -4.98
CA GLY A 82 -1.00 -13.94 -4.54
C GLY A 82 0.16 -14.72 -3.91
N ALA A 83 -0.15 -15.70 -3.05
CA ALA A 83 0.84 -16.54 -2.43
C ALA A 83 1.53 -17.47 -3.45
N PHE A 84 0.82 -17.91 -4.49
CA PHE A 84 1.40 -18.69 -5.58
C PHE A 84 2.40 -17.86 -6.40
N VAL A 85 2.01 -16.67 -6.85
CA VAL A 85 2.90 -15.82 -7.69
C VAL A 85 4.08 -15.24 -6.91
N LEU A 86 3.95 -15.04 -5.60
CA LEU A 86 5.06 -14.59 -4.74
C LEU A 86 6.07 -15.70 -4.42
N ARG A 87 5.70 -16.97 -4.59
CA ARG A 87 6.60 -18.12 -4.42
C ARG A 87 7.23 -18.60 -5.73
N HIS A 88 6.70 -18.17 -6.87
CA HIS A 88 7.18 -18.60 -8.17
C HIS A 88 8.45 -17.82 -8.58
N PRO A 89 9.57 -18.49 -8.90
CA PRO A 89 10.88 -17.83 -9.15
C PRO A 89 10.86 -16.78 -10.27
N SER A 90 10.04 -16.98 -11.31
CA SER A 90 9.97 -16.08 -12.47
C SER A 90 9.16 -14.80 -12.23
N THR A 91 8.34 -14.75 -11.17
CA THR A 91 7.40 -13.64 -10.95
C THR A 91 7.66 -12.92 -9.64
N SER A 92 8.10 -13.62 -8.60
CA SER A 92 8.26 -13.10 -7.24
C SER A 92 9.12 -11.82 -7.21
N HIS A 93 10.32 -11.88 -7.78
CA HIS A 93 11.25 -10.76 -7.76
C HIS A 93 10.70 -9.52 -8.47
N SER A 94 10.15 -9.70 -9.68
CA SER A 94 9.59 -8.60 -10.47
C SER A 94 8.39 -7.94 -9.79
N ILE A 95 7.51 -8.74 -9.18
CA ILE A 95 6.35 -8.22 -8.44
C ILE A 95 6.82 -7.42 -7.22
N VAL A 96 7.75 -7.98 -6.43
CA VAL A 96 8.27 -7.31 -5.22
C VAL A 96 8.92 -5.99 -5.59
N LEU A 97 9.82 -5.98 -6.58
CA LEU A 97 10.47 -4.76 -7.03
C LEU A 97 9.47 -3.73 -7.58
N CYS A 98 8.45 -4.16 -8.31
CA CYS A 98 7.44 -3.26 -8.84
C CYS A 98 6.62 -2.62 -7.71
N VAL A 99 6.15 -3.40 -6.73
CA VAL A 99 5.39 -2.89 -5.58
C VAL A 99 6.24 -1.93 -4.74
N LEU A 100 7.50 -2.27 -4.47
CA LEU A 100 8.41 -1.39 -3.73
C LEU A 100 8.75 -0.13 -4.51
N GLY A 101 9.01 -0.24 -5.82
CA GLY A 101 9.29 0.89 -6.70
C GLY A 101 8.11 1.86 -6.79
N ALA A 102 6.89 1.34 -6.83
CA ALA A 102 5.67 2.14 -6.87
C ALA A 102 5.48 3.03 -5.64
N LEU A 103 6.10 2.71 -4.49
CA LEU A 103 6.10 3.59 -3.31
C LEU A 103 6.82 4.92 -3.57
N SER A 104 7.75 4.95 -4.53
CA SER A 104 8.63 6.10 -4.82
C SER A 104 8.62 6.53 -6.29
N TRP A 105 7.66 6.05 -7.10
CA TRP A 105 7.38 6.70 -8.38
C TRP A 105 6.92 8.13 -8.14
N ASN A 106 7.15 9.04 -9.09
CA ASN A 106 6.77 10.44 -8.94
C ASN A 106 5.24 10.66 -9.07
N ASP A 107 4.43 9.83 -8.42
CA ASP A 107 2.98 9.78 -8.46
C ASP A 107 2.42 9.32 -7.10
N SER A 108 1.89 10.27 -6.33
CA SER A 108 1.36 10.02 -4.99
C SER A 108 0.19 9.03 -4.97
N ASN A 109 -0.61 8.94 -6.04
CA ASN A 109 -1.71 7.98 -6.10
C ASN A 109 -1.22 6.53 -6.27
N ALA A 110 -0.20 6.33 -7.12
CA ALA A 110 0.45 5.03 -7.28
C ALA A 110 1.12 4.59 -5.96
N SER A 111 1.82 5.51 -5.30
CA SER A 111 2.42 5.28 -3.97
C SER A 111 1.37 4.89 -2.94
N LEU A 112 0.24 5.60 -2.88
CA LEU A 112 -0.85 5.29 -1.95
C LEU A 112 -1.41 3.88 -2.19
N LYS A 113 -1.65 3.49 -3.45
CA LYS A 113 -2.07 2.12 -3.81
C LYS A 113 -1.03 1.09 -3.41
N ALA A 114 0.26 1.36 -3.65
CA ALA A 114 1.36 0.46 -3.30
C ALA A 114 1.47 0.22 -1.79
N THR A 115 1.10 1.20 -0.95
CA THR A 115 1.08 0.99 0.51
C THR A 115 0.11 -0.12 0.93
N MET A 116 -0.99 -0.31 0.20
CA MET A 116 -1.99 -1.34 0.47
C MET A 116 -1.50 -2.75 0.14
N LEU A 117 -0.50 -2.87 -0.74
CA LEU A 117 0.07 -4.15 -1.19
C LEU A 117 1.30 -4.54 -0.39
N THR A 118 2.13 -3.55 -0.05
CA THR A 118 3.44 -3.79 0.56
C THR A 118 3.32 -4.53 1.89
N GLY A 119 2.37 -4.15 2.76
CA GLY A 119 2.19 -4.79 4.07
C GLY A 119 1.87 -6.30 3.97
N PRO A 120 0.78 -6.70 3.30
CA PRO A 120 0.46 -8.11 3.07
C PRO A 120 1.59 -8.89 2.37
N MET A 121 2.19 -8.30 1.33
CA MET A 121 3.30 -8.90 0.60
C MET A 121 4.49 -9.22 1.51
N VAL A 122 4.94 -8.25 2.32
CA VAL A 122 6.06 -8.44 3.25
C VAL A 122 5.75 -9.53 4.27
N ARG A 123 4.54 -9.55 4.84
CA ARG A 123 4.12 -10.62 5.78
C ARG A 123 4.17 -12.00 5.13
N ALA A 124 3.70 -12.12 3.89
CA ALA A 124 3.75 -13.39 3.16
C ALA A 124 5.19 -13.86 2.92
N LEU A 125 6.08 -12.97 2.46
CA LEU A 125 7.49 -13.29 2.24
C LEU A 125 8.22 -13.65 3.54
N VAL A 126 7.89 -12.97 4.64
CA VAL A 126 8.40 -13.29 5.98
C VAL A 126 7.91 -14.65 6.45
N ALA A 127 6.63 -14.98 6.26
CA ALA A 127 6.04 -16.25 6.68
C ALA A 127 6.62 -17.44 5.91
N ASP A 128 6.86 -17.26 4.61
CA ASP A 128 7.44 -18.25 3.72
C ASP A 128 8.97 -18.42 3.91
N GLY A 129 9.62 -17.48 4.61
CA GLY A 129 11.08 -17.52 4.82
C GLY A 129 11.89 -17.09 3.58
N SER A 130 11.24 -16.45 2.61
CA SER A 130 11.82 -16.03 1.33
C SER A 130 12.68 -14.76 1.41
N LEU A 131 12.73 -14.08 2.57
CA LEU A 131 13.55 -12.88 2.76
C LEU A 131 14.93 -13.20 3.35
N ASN A 132 15.95 -12.50 2.84
CA ASN A 132 17.24 -12.35 3.51
C ASN A 132 17.39 -10.95 4.12
N ALA A 133 18.50 -10.70 4.82
CA ALA A 133 18.75 -9.44 5.50
C ALA A 133 18.82 -8.23 4.54
N ASP A 134 19.43 -8.40 3.36
CA ASP A 134 19.58 -7.32 2.38
C ASP A 134 18.23 -6.91 1.77
N MET A 135 17.39 -7.90 1.44
CA MET A 135 16.03 -7.67 0.97
C MET A 135 15.17 -6.98 2.03
N ALA A 136 15.28 -7.42 3.30
CA ALA A 136 14.57 -6.80 4.41
C ALA A 136 15.00 -5.33 4.60
N ALA A 137 16.30 -5.04 4.52
CA ALA A 137 16.82 -3.68 4.58
C ALA A 137 16.30 -2.83 3.41
N HIS A 138 16.33 -3.37 2.18
CA HIS A 138 15.84 -2.69 1.00
C HIS A 138 14.33 -2.37 1.08
N ILE A 139 13.52 -3.29 1.59
CA ILE A 139 12.09 -3.05 1.84
C ILE A 139 11.90 -1.86 2.79
N MET A 140 12.64 -1.81 3.90
CA MET A 140 12.56 -0.68 4.84
C MET A 140 12.97 0.64 4.19
N VAL A 141 14.07 0.63 3.42
CA VAL A 141 14.55 1.81 2.67
C VAL A 141 13.48 2.29 1.68
N ALA A 142 12.84 1.39 0.92
CA ALA A 142 11.80 1.77 -0.04
C ALA A 142 10.60 2.47 0.63
N VAL A 143 10.19 2.01 1.82
CA VAL A 143 9.12 2.69 2.58
C VAL A 143 9.56 4.08 3.05
N LEU A 144 10.80 4.22 3.54
CA LEU A 144 11.34 5.52 3.96
C LEU A 144 11.50 6.48 2.77
N GLN A 145 11.92 5.99 1.60
CA GLN A 145 12.01 6.77 0.37
C GLN A 145 10.64 7.24 -0.10
N GLY A 146 9.62 6.37 -0.07
CA GLY A 146 8.24 6.78 -0.34
C GLY A 146 7.76 7.86 0.63
N LEU A 147 8.09 7.75 1.91
CA LEU A 147 7.75 8.76 2.92
C LEU A 147 8.48 10.09 2.66
N GLN A 148 9.75 10.04 2.26
CA GLN A 148 10.51 11.23 1.89
C GLN A 148 9.92 11.93 0.66
N LEU A 149 9.46 11.17 -0.34
CA LEU A 149 8.98 11.73 -1.61
C LEU A 149 7.52 12.21 -1.55
N HIS A 150 6.67 11.56 -0.75
CA HIS A 150 5.22 11.82 -0.73
C HIS A 150 4.67 12.23 0.65
N GLY A 151 5.51 12.32 1.68
CA GLY A 151 5.11 12.62 3.06
C GLY A 151 4.50 14.01 3.27
N GLN A 152 4.61 14.92 2.29
CA GLN A 152 3.91 16.19 2.22
C GLN A 152 2.39 16.05 2.00
N HIS A 153 1.94 14.93 1.44
CA HIS A 153 0.52 14.65 1.25
C HIS A 153 -0.01 13.86 2.46
N GLU A 154 -1.04 14.39 3.14
CA GLU A 154 -1.56 13.82 4.39
C GLU A 154 -1.95 12.33 4.26
N ALA A 155 -2.61 11.96 3.16
CA ALA A 155 -3.02 10.58 2.90
C ALA A 155 -1.83 9.63 2.76
N ASN A 156 -0.81 10.02 1.98
CA ASN A 156 0.42 9.24 1.82
C ASN A 156 1.19 9.17 3.13
N GLN A 157 1.34 10.30 3.83
CA GLN A 157 2.04 10.36 5.11
C GLN A 157 1.43 9.37 6.12
N GLY A 158 0.11 9.41 6.31
CA GLY A 158 -0.58 8.52 7.23
C GLY A 158 -0.44 7.03 6.87
N SER A 159 -0.56 6.70 5.59
CA SER A 159 -0.41 5.34 5.08
C SER A 159 1.02 4.82 5.18
N LEU A 160 2.01 5.63 4.82
CA LEU A 160 3.44 5.28 4.84
C LEU A 160 3.98 5.17 6.26
N ILE A 161 3.55 6.03 7.20
CA ILE A 161 3.87 5.88 8.64
C ILE A 161 3.29 4.57 9.18
N THR A 162 2.04 4.25 8.83
CA THR A 162 1.42 3.00 9.24
C THR A 162 2.17 1.80 8.68
N LEU A 163 2.50 1.84 7.39
CA LEU A 163 3.24 0.80 6.70
C LEU A 163 4.65 0.63 7.28
N GLY A 164 5.39 1.73 7.48
CA GLY A 164 6.74 1.69 8.01
C GLY A 164 6.81 1.06 9.39
N ALA A 165 5.87 1.42 10.28
CA ALA A 165 5.74 0.75 11.57
C ALA A 165 5.39 -0.75 11.41
N GLN A 166 4.43 -1.11 10.54
CA GLN A 166 4.06 -2.52 10.29
C GLN A 166 5.23 -3.35 9.78
N VAL A 167 5.97 -2.82 8.80
CA VAL A 167 7.12 -3.48 8.18
C VAL A 167 8.25 -3.60 9.20
N TYR A 168 8.51 -2.57 10.01
CA TYR A 168 9.53 -2.63 11.05
C TYR A 168 9.22 -3.73 12.08
N GLU A 169 7.99 -3.74 12.61
CA GLU A 169 7.53 -4.75 13.56
C GLU A 169 7.63 -6.17 12.99
N CYS A 170 7.36 -6.34 11.69
CA CYS A 170 7.43 -7.63 11.01
C CYS A 170 8.87 -8.11 10.76
N LEU A 171 9.76 -7.21 10.33
CA LEU A 171 11.12 -7.57 9.90
C LEU A 171 12.12 -7.61 11.07
N ARG A 172 12.04 -6.66 12.00
CA ARG A 172 13.04 -6.45 13.08
C ARG A 172 13.32 -7.70 13.94
N PRO A 173 12.33 -8.55 14.29
CA PRO A 173 12.60 -9.77 15.05
C PRO A 173 13.40 -10.83 14.28
N LYS A 174 13.27 -10.87 12.95
CA LYS A 174 14.00 -11.82 12.09
C LYS A 174 15.32 -11.26 11.57
N PHE A 175 15.38 -9.94 11.37
CA PHE A 175 16.51 -9.25 10.78
C PHE A 175 16.95 -8.11 11.71
N PRO A 176 17.85 -8.36 12.67
CA PRO A 176 18.26 -7.35 13.62
C PRO A 176 18.93 -6.12 13.00
N SER A 177 19.52 -6.26 11.82
CA SER A 177 20.16 -5.19 11.05
C SER A 177 19.19 -4.07 10.62
N ILE A 178 17.87 -4.29 10.66
CA ILE A 178 16.89 -3.25 10.30
C ILE A 178 17.03 -1.97 11.15
N ILE A 179 17.49 -2.08 12.41
CA ILE A 179 17.77 -0.91 13.24
C ILE A 179 18.83 0.01 12.61
N GLN A 180 19.81 -0.55 11.88
CA GLN A 180 20.87 0.20 11.23
C GLN A 180 20.33 1.05 10.09
N VAL A 181 19.29 0.57 9.38
CA VAL A 181 18.58 1.35 8.36
C VAL A 181 17.91 2.57 9.00
N MET A 182 17.24 2.38 10.15
CA MET A 182 16.60 3.49 10.87
C MET A 182 17.62 4.51 11.41
N GLN A 183 18.80 4.06 11.81
CA GLN A 183 19.89 4.93 12.26
C GLN A 183 20.45 5.83 11.15
N GLN A 184 20.24 5.48 9.87
CA GLN A 184 20.67 6.29 8.73
C GLN A 184 19.72 7.44 8.41
N ILE A 185 18.56 7.54 9.08
CA ILE A 185 17.65 8.67 8.92
C ILE A 185 18.35 9.96 9.40
N PRO A 186 18.48 10.98 8.55
CA PRO A 186 19.10 12.26 8.95
C PRO A 186 18.44 12.86 10.18
N GLY A 187 19.24 13.25 11.17
CA GLY A 187 18.76 13.91 12.39
C GLY A 187 18.01 13.01 13.38
N VAL A 188 18.00 11.69 13.18
CA VAL A 188 17.31 10.77 14.09
C VAL A 188 17.88 10.85 15.51
N ASN A 189 16.99 11.03 16.49
CA ASN A 189 17.37 11.02 17.90
C ASN A 189 17.55 9.56 18.38
N PRO A 190 18.75 9.16 18.86
CA PRO A 190 18.99 7.79 19.31
C PRO A 190 18.06 7.32 20.44
N ALA A 191 17.66 8.23 21.35
CA ALA A 191 16.78 7.89 22.47
C ALA A 191 15.34 7.62 22.00
N ASP A 192 14.85 8.38 21.00
CA ASP A 192 13.53 8.15 20.41
C ASP A 192 13.52 6.87 19.58
N LEU A 193 14.60 6.59 18.84
CA LEU A 193 14.75 5.34 18.11
C LEU A 193 14.82 4.12 19.04
N GLN A 194 15.57 4.22 20.14
CA GLN A 194 15.61 3.17 21.16
C GLN A 194 14.22 2.92 21.76
N ARG A 195 13.51 3.99 22.15
CA ARG A 195 12.14 3.89 22.68
C ARG A 195 11.18 3.25 21.67
N PHE A 196 11.33 3.57 20.39
CA PHE A 196 10.58 2.93 19.32
C PHE A 196 10.90 1.43 19.24
N ASP A 197 12.17 1.03 19.18
CA ASP A 197 12.59 -0.37 19.10
C ASP A 197 12.07 -1.21 20.28
N GLU A 198 12.22 -0.69 21.50
CA GLU A 198 11.71 -1.32 22.73
C GLU A 198 10.17 -1.48 22.67
N LYS A 199 9.46 -0.46 22.19
CA LYS A 199 8.00 -0.52 22.05
C LYS A 199 7.59 -1.54 20.98
N MET A 200 8.35 -1.67 19.90
CA MET A 200 8.08 -2.63 18.83
C MET A 200 8.34 -4.09 19.26
N ALA A 201 9.28 -4.33 20.17
CA ALA A 201 9.53 -5.65 20.75
C ALA A 201 8.35 -6.19 21.58
N THR A 202 7.45 -5.32 22.04
CA THR A 202 6.24 -5.76 22.77
C THR A 202 5.23 -6.37 21.80
N VAL A 203 4.91 -7.65 22.03
CA VAL A 203 3.92 -8.41 21.25
C VAL A 203 2.56 -7.74 21.37
N SER A 204 2.00 -7.28 20.25
CA SER A 204 0.64 -6.74 20.24
C SER A 204 -0.38 -7.89 20.22
N SER A 205 -1.44 -7.77 21.04
CA SER A 205 -2.54 -8.73 21.09
C SER A 205 -3.58 -8.54 19.97
N LYS A 206 -3.39 -7.57 19.07
CA LYS A 206 -4.40 -7.11 18.09
C LYS A 206 -4.15 -7.51 16.62
N GLY A 207 -3.39 -8.58 16.38
CA GLY A 207 -3.14 -9.08 15.01
C GLY A 207 -2.37 -8.08 14.14
N ASN A 208 -2.74 -7.93 12.86
CA ASN A 208 -1.99 -7.15 11.84
C ASN A 208 -2.10 -5.60 11.97
N LYS A 209 -2.83 -5.10 12.98
CA LYS A 209 -3.05 -3.65 13.17
C LYS A 209 -1.98 -3.06 14.08
N VAL A 210 -1.25 -2.06 13.58
CA VAL A 210 -0.30 -1.31 14.39
C VAL A 210 -1.03 -0.33 15.32
N GLU A 211 -0.65 -0.37 16.59
CA GLU A 211 -1.16 0.51 17.64
C GLU A 211 -0.82 1.98 17.37
N LYS A 212 -1.74 2.88 17.72
CA LYS A 212 -1.54 4.33 17.54
C LYS A 212 -0.21 4.83 18.12
N GLY A 213 0.16 4.37 19.32
CA GLY A 213 1.43 4.76 19.95
C GLY A 213 2.69 4.36 19.16
N LYS A 214 2.67 3.19 18.50
CA LYS A 214 3.77 2.74 17.64
C LYS A 214 3.87 3.62 16.39
N LYS A 215 2.73 4.02 15.81
CA LYS A 215 2.67 4.96 14.68
C LYS A 215 3.22 6.34 15.04
N GLU A 216 2.84 6.90 16.19
CA GLU A 216 3.32 8.21 16.65
C GLU A 216 4.83 8.19 16.89
N LEU A 217 5.38 7.12 17.47
CA LEU A 217 6.83 6.97 17.63
C LEU A 217 7.54 6.87 16.28
N PHE A 218 7.00 6.07 15.35
CA PHE A 218 7.56 5.98 13.99
C PHE A 218 7.51 7.33 13.26
N LYS A 219 6.39 8.06 13.39
CA LYS A 219 6.26 9.43 12.88
C LYS A 219 7.35 10.32 13.48
N LYS A 220 7.51 10.31 14.80
CA LYS A 220 8.51 11.15 15.49
C LYS A 220 9.94 10.92 14.98
N ILE A 221 10.34 9.68 14.68
CA ILE A 221 11.70 9.36 14.20
C ILE A 221 11.90 9.63 12.70
N THR A 222 10.81 9.73 11.92
CA THR A 222 10.87 9.92 10.46
C THR A 222 10.45 11.32 10.00
N ASN A 223 9.82 12.11 10.87
CA ASN A 223 9.36 13.45 10.55
C ASN A 223 10.57 14.40 10.51
N GLN A 224 10.95 14.81 9.30
CA GLN A 224 11.89 15.89 9.03
C GLN A 224 11.16 17.20 8.85
#